data_AF-A0A8T4RB92-F1
#
_entry.id   AF-A0A8T4RB92-F1
#
_cell.length_a   1.000
_cell.length_b   1.000
_cell.length_c   1.000
_cell.angle_alpha   90.00
_cell.angle_beta   90.00
_cell.angle_gamma   90.00
#
_symmetry.space_group_name_H-M   'P 1'
#
loop_
_entity.id
_entity.type
_entity.pdbx_description
1 polymer ?
#
loop_
_entity_poly.entity_id
_entity_poly.type
_entity_poly.pdbx_seq_one_letter_code
_entity_poly.pdbx_strand_id
1 'polypeptide(L)'
;AGISASDIDFAEVHDAFTIVELMAYEDLGFAEKGKGNALIQDGTTRLDGKLPVNMSGGLKAKGHPISATGLSQIYELTKQLRNEAGERQVRGKIALAQNIGGCGGTVSVHILRKVAG
;
A
#
# COMPACT_ATOMS: atom_id res chain seq x y z
N ALA A 1 -8.49 -4.60 13.66
CA ALA A 1 -7.08 -4.87 14.01
C ALA A 1 -6.61 -4.21 15.31
N GLY A 2 -7.32 -3.22 15.88
CA GLY A 2 -6.91 -2.58 17.14
C GLY A 2 -5.60 -1.80 17.03
N ILE A 3 -5.34 -1.23 15.84
CA ILE A 3 -4.14 -0.47 15.51
C ILE A 3 -4.53 0.84 14.81
N SER A 4 -3.57 1.75 14.74
CA SER A 4 -3.62 3.04 14.06
C SER A 4 -2.94 2.99 12.69
N ALA A 5 -3.13 4.05 11.87
CA ALA A 5 -2.44 4.19 10.59
C ALA A 5 -0.91 4.23 10.76
N SER A 6 -0.41 4.81 11.86
CA SER A 6 1.02 4.86 12.19
C SER A 6 1.63 3.51 12.55
N ASP A 7 0.82 2.48 12.77
CA ASP A 7 1.30 1.11 12.99
C ASP A 7 1.51 0.33 11.68
N ILE A 8 1.16 0.89 10.53
CA ILE A 8 1.38 0.26 9.22
C ILE A 8 2.83 0.50 8.79
N ASP A 9 3.56 -0.58 8.51
CA ASP A 9 4.96 -0.49 8.10
C ASP A 9 5.10 -0.26 6.58
N PHE A 10 4.19 -0.83 5.77
CA PHE A 10 4.18 -0.68 4.32
C PHE A 10 2.80 -1.02 3.73
N ALA A 11 2.53 -0.54 2.52
CA ALA A 11 1.21 -0.71 1.91
C ALA A 11 1.23 -0.99 0.39
N GLU A 12 0.14 -1.60 -0.09
CA GLU A 12 -0.25 -1.64 -1.50
C GLU A 12 -1.63 -0.96 -1.62
N VAL A 13 -1.69 0.18 -2.31
CA VAL A 13 -2.90 0.98 -2.50
C VAL A 13 -3.34 0.97 -3.95
N HIS A 14 -4.59 1.33 -4.22
CA HIS A 14 -5.17 1.22 -5.56
C HIS A 14 -4.83 2.44 -6.44
N ASP A 15 -3.65 2.45 -7.05
CA ASP A 15 -3.10 3.56 -7.86
C ASP A 15 -3.45 3.49 -9.36
N ALA A 16 -4.69 3.11 -9.71
CA ALA A 16 -5.13 3.06 -11.13
C ALA A 16 -4.92 4.40 -11.85
N PHE A 17 -5.05 5.49 -11.09
CA PHE A 17 -4.63 6.84 -11.48
C PHE A 17 -3.82 7.46 -10.34
N THR A 18 -2.86 8.32 -10.67
CA THR A 18 -1.95 8.94 -9.68
C THR A 18 -2.70 9.72 -8.60
N ILE A 19 -3.81 10.38 -8.95
CA ILE A 19 -4.65 11.08 -7.98
C ILE A 19 -5.29 10.13 -6.96
N VAL A 20 -5.61 8.90 -7.34
CA VAL A 20 -6.23 7.91 -6.44
C VAL A 20 -5.24 7.49 -5.36
N GLU A 21 -3.94 7.38 -5.70
CA GLU A 21 -2.90 7.10 -4.72
C GLU A 21 -2.76 8.23 -3.68
N LEU A 22 -2.79 9.50 -4.13
CA LEU A 22 -2.76 10.63 -3.21
C LEU A 22 -3.97 10.64 -2.27
N MET A 23 -5.17 10.42 -2.81
CA MET A 23 -6.39 10.32 -2.00
C MET A 23 -6.33 9.15 -1.03
N ALA A 24 -5.77 8.00 -1.44
CA ALA A 24 -5.61 6.84 -0.58
C ALA A 24 -4.75 7.16 0.65
N TYR A 25 -3.66 7.91 0.50
CA TYR A 25 -2.83 8.31 1.64
C TYR A 25 -3.62 9.13 2.67
N GLU A 26 -4.48 10.01 2.20
CA GLU A 26 -5.31 10.86 3.05
C GLU A 26 -6.42 10.06 3.74
N ASP A 27 -7.14 9.25 2.96
CA ASP A 27 -8.30 8.49 3.44
C ASP A 27 -7.88 7.33 4.38
N LEU A 28 -6.66 6.80 4.22
CA LEU A 28 -6.07 5.79 5.11
C LEU A 28 -5.40 6.43 6.36
N GLY A 29 -5.32 7.76 6.43
CA GLY A 29 -4.73 8.47 7.57
C GLY A 29 -3.21 8.51 7.60
N PHE A 30 -2.54 8.28 6.47
CA PHE A 30 -1.09 8.46 6.33
C PHE A 30 -0.71 9.93 6.12
N ALA A 31 -1.64 10.73 5.60
CA ALA A 31 -1.50 12.17 5.41
C ALA A 31 -2.78 12.89 5.85
N GLU A 32 -2.65 14.17 6.20
CA GLU A 32 -3.82 15.05 6.35
C GLU A 32 -4.53 15.26 5.00
N LYS A 33 -5.83 15.57 5.04
CA LYS A 33 -6.61 15.83 3.82
C LYS A 33 -5.99 16.96 2.99
N GLY A 34 -5.82 16.73 1.69
CA GLY A 34 -5.13 17.64 0.76
C GLY A 34 -3.60 17.66 0.88
N LYS A 35 -3.00 16.76 1.67
CA LYS A 35 -1.54 16.68 1.89
C LYS A 35 -0.92 15.37 1.41
N GLY A 36 -1.65 14.52 0.69
CA GLY A 36 -1.11 13.25 0.19
C GLY A 36 0.18 13.40 -0.63
N ASN A 37 0.32 14.50 -1.38
CA ASN A 37 1.52 14.76 -2.19
C ASN A 37 2.79 14.98 -1.36
N ALA A 38 2.68 15.41 -0.10
CA ALA A 38 3.83 15.68 0.76
C ALA A 38 4.67 14.40 0.99
N LEU A 39 4.00 13.26 1.17
CA LEU A 39 4.62 11.95 1.39
C LEU A 39 5.45 11.46 0.19
N ILE A 40 5.09 11.90 -1.02
CA ILE A 40 5.89 11.60 -2.23
C ILE A 40 7.10 12.54 -2.29
N GLN A 41 6.88 13.83 -2.03
CA GLN A 41 7.91 14.87 -2.12
C GLN A 41 9.03 14.66 -1.10
N ASP A 42 8.71 14.25 0.11
CA ASP A 42 9.68 13.99 1.17
C ASP A 42 10.30 12.57 1.11
N GLY A 43 9.84 11.75 0.16
CA GLY A 43 10.33 10.39 -0.04
C GLY A 43 9.78 9.35 0.96
N THR A 44 8.79 9.70 1.77
CA THR A 44 8.14 8.77 2.73
C THR A 44 7.68 7.48 2.07
N THR A 45 7.18 7.54 0.83
CA THR A 45 6.61 6.40 0.11
C THR A 45 7.63 5.57 -0.69
N ARG A 46 8.90 5.95 -0.67
CA ARG A 46 9.99 5.25 -1.37
C ARG A 46 10.35 3.93 -0.68
N LEU A 47 11.14 3.11 -1.36
CA LEU A 47 11.61 1.81 -0.86
C LEU A 47 12.32 1.89 0.50
N ASP A 48 13.13 2.93 0.70
CA ASP A 48 13.86 3.25 1.93
C ASP A 48 13.13 4.29 2.81
N GLY A 49 11.91 4.68 2.41
CA GLY A 49 11.08 5.63 3.12
C GLY A 49 10.47 5.05 4.39
N LYS A 50 9.81 5.93 5.17
CA LYS A 50 9.17 5.54 6.44
C LYS A 50 7.92 4.68 6.25
N LEU A 51 7.25 4.80 5.11
CA LEU A 51 6.06 4.04 4.76
C LEU A 51 6.14 3.68 3.28
N PRO A 52 6.92 2.65 2.88
CA PRO A 52 6.98 2.24 1.49
C PRO A 52 5.59 1.87 0.97
N VAL A 53 5.19 2.45 -0.16
CA VAL A 53 3.89 2.17 -0.80
C VAL A 53 4.09 1.69 -2.23
N ASN A 54 3.38 0.63 -2.61
CA ASN A 54 3.35 0.09 -3.97
C ASN A 54 4.72 -0.39 -4.46
N MET A 55 5.49 -1.04 -3.59
CA MET A 55 6.82 -1.56 -3.94
C MET A 55 6.79 -2.60 -5.05
N SER A 56 5.63 -3.18 -5.41
CA SER A 56 5.47 -3.99 -6.61
C SER A 56 5.50 -3.21 -7.93
N GLY A 57 5.50 -1.88 -7.87
CA GLY A 57 5.29 -0.97 -8.99
C GLY A 57 3.84 -0.48 -9.12
N GLY A 58 2.95 -0.91 -8.22
CA GLY A 58 1.55 -0.51 -8.22
C GLY A 58 0.79 -0.93 -9.47
N LEU A 59 -0.48 -0.57 -9.57
CA LEU A 59 -1.32 -0.75 -10.75
C LEU A 59 -0.73 0.01 -11.95
N LYS A 60 -0.07 1.14 -11.69
CA LYS A 60 0.42 2.04 -12.74
C LYS A 60 1.57 1.45 -13.55
N ALA A 61 2.55 0.81 -12.91
CA ALA A 61 3.72 0.26 -13.61
C ALA A 61 3.67 -1.27 -13.75
N LYS A 62 3.23 -2.00 -12.73
CA LYS A 62 3.11 -3.48 -12.78
C LYS A 62 1.96 -3.93 -13.70
N GLY A 63 0.92 -3.10 -13.81
CA GLY A 63 -0.28 -3.37 -14.58
C GLY A 63 -1.52 -3.61 -13.71
N HIS A 64 -2.70 -3.45 -14.33
CA HIS A 64 -3.99 -3.47 -13.65
C HIS A 64 -5.04 -4.39 -14.32
N PRO A 65 -4.85 -5.72 -14.27
CA PRO A 65 -5.93 -6.65 -14.56
C PRO A 65 -6.98 -6.55 -13.44
N ILE A 66 -8.13 -5.93 -13.73
CA ILE A 66 -9.14 -5.50 -12.75
C ILE A 66 -9.41 -6.58 -11.68
N SER A 67 -9.87 -7.76 -12.09
CA SER A 67 -10.25 -8.84 -11.16
C SER A 67 -9.08 -9.46 -10.39
N ALA A 68 -7.84 -9.34 -10.90
CA ALA A 68 -6.67 -9.93 -10.27
C ALA A 68 -5.90 -8.94 -9.38
N THR A 69 -6.25 -7.65 -9.41
CA THR A 69 -5.50 -6.61 -8.71
C THR A 69 -5.51 -6.79 -7.20
N GLY A 70 -6.68 -7.02 -6.60
CA GLY A 70 -6.77 -7.25 -5.15
C GLY A 70 -5.91 -8.44 -4.69
N LEU A 71 -5.95 -9.55 -5.44
CA LEU A 71 -5.12 -10.72 -5.15
C LEU A 71 -3.62 -10.43 -5.34
N SER A 72 -3.26 -9.65 -6.36
CA SER A 72 -1.86 -9.25 -6.59
C SER A 72 -1.31 -8.39 -5.44
N GLN A 73 -2.12 -7.50 -4.88
CA GLN A 73 -1.74 -6.69 -3.71
C GLN A 73 -1.46 -7.62 -2.52
N ILE A 74 -2.36 -8.54 -2.20
CA ILE A 74 -2.18 -9.52 -1.10
C ILE A 74 -0.96 -10.42 -1.32
N TYR A 75 -0.74 -10.87 -2.56
CA TYR A 75 0.43 -11.66 -2.94
C TYR A 75 1.74 -10.91 -2.66
N GLU A 76 1.84 -9.66 -3.10
CA GLU A 76 3.01 -8.83 -2.84
C GLU A 76 3.26 -8.64 -1.34
N LEU A 77 2.23 -8.22 -0.57
CA LEU A 77 2.39 -8.00 0.86
C LEU A 77 2.83 -9.29 1.58
N THR A 78 2.31 -10.43 1.16
CA THR A 78 2.71 -11.74 1.69
C THR A 78 4.20 -12.01 1.43
N LYS A 79 4.68 -11.74 0.21
CA LYS A 79 6.11 -11.87 -0.12
C LYS A 79 6.98 -10.95 0.71
N GLN A 80 6.57 -9.68 0.87
CA GLN A 80 7.28 -8.70 1.68
C GLN A 80 7.38 -9.16 3.14
N LEU A 81 6.26 -9.56 3.76
CA LEU A 81 6.22 -10.07 5.14
C LEU A 81 7.08 -11.34 5.34
N ARG A 82 7.20 -12.17 4.30
CA ARG A 82 8.01 -13.39 4.32
C ARG A 82 9.49 -13.18 4.00
N ASN A 83 9.89 -11.94 3.67
CA ASN A 83 11.24 -11.61 3.21
C ASN A 83 11.62 -12.27 1.87
N GLU A 84 10.67 -12.35 0.93
CA GLU A 84 10.81 -13.02 -0.37
C GLU A 84 10.74 -12.03 -1.56
N ALA A 85 10.85 -10.73 -1.31
CA ALA A 85 10.65 -9.69 -2.33
C ALA A 85 11.93 -9.24 -3.07
N GLY A 86 13.08 -9.85 -2.78
CA GLY A 86 14.34 -9.61 -3.49
C GLY A 86 14.83 -8.16 -3.33
N GLU A 87 15.20 -7.52 -4.44
CA GLU A 87 15.72 -6.13 -4.42
C GLU A 87 14.68 -5.10 -3.94
N ARG A 88 13.40 -5.42 -4.00
CA ARG A 88 12.29 -4.55 -3.58
C ARG A 88 11.88 -4.77 -2.11
N GLN A 89 12.71 -5.48 -1.34
CA GLN A 89 12.39 -5.89 0.02
C GLN A 89 12.27 -4.71 0.97
N VAL A 90 11.13 -4.63 1.69
CA VAL A 90 10.91 -3.68 2.77
C VAL A 90 11.01 -4.36 4.14
N ARG A 91 11.24 -3.56 5.19
CA ARG A 91 11.24 -4.03 6.58
C ARG A 91 9.88 -3.72 7.20
N GLY A 92 9.30 -4.69 7.91
CA GLY A 92 8.04 -4.49 8.61
C GLY A 92 7.39 -5.80 9.03
N LYS A 93 6.33 -5.68 9.83
CA LYS A 93 5.51 -6.81 10.32
C LYS A 93 4.03 -6.59 10.08
N ILE A 94 3.59 -5.36 9.81
CA ILE A 94 2.18 -5.00 9.59
C ILE A 94 2.07 -4.32 8.23
N ALA A 95 1.25 -4.91 7.36
CA ALA A 95 1.08 -4.47 5.99
C ALA A 95 -0.40 -4.18 5.68
N LEU A 96 -0.67 -3.22 4.81
CA LEU A 96 -2.02 -2.84 4.42
C LEU A 96 -2.22 -2.96 2.90
N ALA A 97 -3.31 -3.61 2.49
CA ALA A 97 -3.80 -3.55 1.11
C ALA A 97 -5.10 -2.76 1.06
N GLN A 98 -5.20 -1.77 0.17
CA GLN A 98 -6.46 -1.10 -0.18
C GLN A 98 -6.78 -1.39 -1.64
N ASN A 99 -7.98 -1.91 -1.89
CA ASN A 99 -8.50 -2.17 -3.22
C ASN A 99 -9.81 -1.42 -3.45
N ILE A 100 -9.92 -0.71 -4.58
CA ILE A 100 -11.05 0.15 -4.91
C ILE A 100 -11.73 -0.38 -6.17
N GLY A 101 -13.06 -0.45 -6.15
CA GLY A 101 -13.91 -0.82 -7.28
C GLY A 101 -14.63 0.38 -7.87
N GLY A 102 -14.64 0.47 -9.20
CA GLY A 102 -15.25 1.58 -9.93
C GLY A 102 -14.59 2.92 -9.60
N CYS A 103 -15.40 3.97 -9.43
CA CYS A 103 -14.93 5.32 -9.07
C CYS A 103 -14.92 5.56 -7.55
N GLY A 104 -14.61 4.53 -6.74
CA GLY A 104 -14.68 4.63 -5.27
C GLY A 104 -16.01 4.17 -4.66
N GLY A 105 -16.89 3.54 -5.44
CA GLY A 105 -18.18 3.05 -4.95
C GLY A 105 -18.07 1.82 -4.03
N THR A 106 -16.98 1.06 -4.18
CA THR A 106 -16.67 -0.10 -3.35
C THR A 106 -15.21 -0.03 -2.92
N VAL A 107 -14.93 -0.24 -1.64
CA VAL A 107 -13.56 -0.26 -1.11
C VAL A 107 -13.41 -1.47 -0.19
N SER A 108 -12.30 -2.19 -0.32
CA SER A 108 -11.89 -3.22 0.63
C SER A 108 -10.50 -2.91 1.16
N VAL A 109 -10.31 -3.12 2.46
CA VAL A 109 -9.02 -2.92 3.14
C VAL A 109 -8.67 -4.19 3.90
N HIS A 110 -7.45 -4.68 3.70
CA HIS A 110 -6.92 -5.85 4.38
C HIS A 110 -5.66 -5.45 5.16
N ILE A 111 -5.57 -5.89 6.41
CA ILE A 111 -4.37 -5.72 7.24
C ILE A 111 -3.78 -7.10 7.49
N LEU A 112 -2.54 -7.29 7.07
CA LEU A 112 -1.78 -8.53 7.26
C LEU A 112 -0.74 -8.28 8.34
N ARG A 113 -0.53 -9.29 9.20
CA ARG A 113 0.51 -9.25 10.23
C ARG A 113 1.36 -10.51 10.16
N LYS A 114 2.68 -10.34 10.17
CA LYS A 114 3.61 -11.45 10.42
C LYS A 114 3.47 -11.91 11.86
N VAL A 115 2.98 -13.13 12.06
CA VAL A 115 2.95 -13.78 13.38
C VAL A 115 4.36 -14.32 13.66
N ALA A 116 4.88 -14.09 14.86
CA ALA A 116 6.13 -14.71 15.28
C ALA A 116 5.92 -16.23 15.31
N GLY A 117 6.80 -16.97 14.64
CA GLY A 117 6.91 -18.42 14.80
C GLY A 117 7.66 -18.76 16.08
#